data_AF-A0A347U960-F1
#
_entry.id   AF-A0A347U960-F1
#
_cell.length_a   1.000
_cell.length_b   1.000
_cell.length_c   1.000
_cell.angle_alpha   90.00
_cell.angle_beta   90.00
_cell.angle_gamma   90.00
#
_symmetry.space_group_name_H-M   'P 1'
#
loop_
_entity.id
_entity.type
_entity.pdbx_description
1 polymer ?
#
loop_
_entity_poly.entity_id
_entity_poly.type
_entity_poly.pdbx_seq_one_letter_code
_entity_poly.pdbx_strand_id
1 'polypeptide(L)'
;MSFFEEWVELDLNPVLSFSSSSKILYSNSEAQFLLNRIKPKELFDLALTYAPKTFGALTSYIDLTIKNYTFYAITVMYENEDEIHMKLYKSAMVKKESKLNIKNINTTNIFTLVDLAISTSKIKTNINFTKNYDPSIPEFKLDASAFIKTLNQIFEAFSESKNVSCSILLKIGEYIKIDGKKYSLISIEITSDENNEFSKINLKDNHSFILTADENKVTIDLPLIL
;
A
#
# COMPACT_ATOMS: atom_id res chain seq x y z
N MET A 1 -10.20 8.54 30.42
CA MET A 1 -10.41 9.11 29.09
C MET A 1 -11.82 9.69 29.04
N SER A 2 -12.02 10.75 28.28
CA SER A 2 -13.36 11.28 28.00
C SER A 2 -14.09 10.39 26.98
N PHE A 3 -15.42 10.48 26.92
CA PHE A 3 -16.22 9.77 25.90
C PHE A 3 -15.70 9.99 24.47
N PHE A 4 -15.26 11.21 24.15
CA PHE A 4 -14.71 11.54 22.83
C PHE A 4 -13.34 10.92 22.60
N GLU A 5 -12.46 10.89 23.61
CA GLU A 5 -11.16 10.20 23.50
C GLU A 5 -11.36 8.71 23.24
N GLU A 6 -12.27 8.06 23.97
CA GLU A 6 -12.61 6.64 23.74
C GLU A 6 -13.14 6.41 22.31
N TRP A 7 -13.89 7.37 21.76
CA TRP A 7 -14.36 7.32 20.37
C TRP A 7 -13.22 7.48 19.35
N VAL A 8 -12.28 8.39 19.61
CA VAL A 8 -11.11 8.63 18.76
C VAL A 8 -10.12 7.46 18.78
N GLU A 9 -10.03 6.71 19.89
CA GLU A 9 -9.24 5.48 19.98
C GLU A 9 -9.72 4.39 19.00
N LEU A 10 -10.99 4.42 18.59
CA LEU A 10 -11.57 3.49 17.62
C LEU A 10 -11.38 3.95 16.16
N ASP A 11 -10.85 5.15 15.92
CA ASP A 11 -10.63 5.66 14.56
C ASP A 11 -9.47 4.92 13.89
N LEU A 12 -9.71 4.44 12.66
CA LEU A 12 -8.73 3.72 11.85
C LEU A 12 -7.66 4.65 11.25
N ASN A 13 -7.79 5.96 11.44
CA ASN A 13 -6.85 6.97 10.98
C ASN A 13 -5.97 7.45 12.15
N PRO A 14 -4.68 7.73 11.91
CA PRO A 14 -3.83 8.36 12.91
C PRO A 14 -4.36 9.73 13.33
N VAL A 15 -4.57 9.91 14.64
CA VAL A 15 -4.91 11.19 15.26
C VAL A 15 -3.85 11.53 16.30
N LEU A 16 -3.24 12.71 16.17
CA LEU A 16 -2.18 13.20 17.04
C LEU A 16 -2.49 14.61 17.52
N SER A 17 -2.07 14.92 18.75
CA SER A 17 -2.03 16.28 19.27
C SER A 17 -0.64 16.57 19.82
N PHE A 18 -0.13 17.75 19.49
CA PHE A 18 1.18 18.22 19.92
C PHE A 18 1.05 19.52 20.70
N SER A 19 1.96 19.75 21.63
CA SER A 19 2.20 21.08 22.18
C SER A 19 2.96 21.96 21.18
N SER A 20 2.95 23.27 21.42
CA SER A 20 3.78 24.25 20.72
C SER A 20 5.29 23.94 20.78
N SER A 21 5.72 23.14 21.75
CA SER A 21 7.09 22.64 21.90
C SER A 21 7.34 21.27 21.26
N SER A 22 6.47 20.80 20.36
CA SER A 22 6.51 19.51 19.65
C SER A 22 6.35 18.25 20.52
N LYS A 23 5.95 18.39 21.78
CA LYS A 23 5.67 17.25 22.67
C LYS A 23 4.32 16.64 22.29
N ILE A 24 4.26 15.31 22.18
CA ILE A 24 2.97 14.61 21.98
C ILE A 24 2.13 14.75 23.25
N LEU A 25 0.94 15.32 23.11
CA LEU A 25 -0.07 15.44 24.16
C LEU A 25 -1.07 14.28 24.10
N TYR A 26 -1.43 13.86 22.89
CA TYR A 26 -2.35 12.75 22.65
C TYR A 26 -2.00 12.01 21.35
N SER A 27 -2.22 10.71 21.33
CA SER A 27 -2.13 9.88 20.13
C SER A 27 -3.04 8.66 20.29
N ASN A 28 -3.91 8.42 19.32
CA ASN A 28 -4.68 7.18 19.30
C ASN A 28 -3.82 5.97 18.94
N SER A 29 -4.39 4.76 19.08
CA SER A 29 -3.73 3.49 18.75
C SER A 29 -3.09 3.50 17.34
N GLU A 30 -3.79 4.02 16.33
CA GLU A 30 -3.30 4.11 14.96
C GLU A 30 -2.11 5.06 14.77
N ALA A 31 -2.09 6.18 15.50
CA ALA A 31 -0.93 7.07 15.52
C ALA A 31 0.29 6.45 16.19
N GLN A 32 0.12 5.61 17.21
CA GLN A 32 1.25 4.92 17.85
C GLN A 32 1.99 3.98 16.89
N PHE A 33 1.27 3.30 15.98
CA PHE A 33 1.91 2.51 14.93
C PHE A 33 2.77 3.34 13.98
N LEU A 34 2.32 4.56 13.65
CA LEU A 34 3.07 5.49 12.83
C LEU A 34 4.33 5.97 13.56
N LEU A 35 4.19 6.37 14.83
CA LEU A 35 5.28 6.85 15.69
C LEU A 35 6.38 5.82 15.95
N ASN A 36 6.08 4.53 15.83
CA ASN A 36 7.10 3.47 15.87
C ASN A 36 8.02 3.47 14.63
N ARG A 37 7.65 4.17 13.56
CA ARG A 37 8.34 4.16 12.26
C ARG A 37 8.86 5.54 11.82
N ILE A 38 8.27 6.61 12.33
CA ILE A 38 8.64 8.00 12.01
C ILE A 38 8.90 8.80 13.29
N LYS A 39 9.83 9.76 13.24
CA LYS A 39 10.10 10.61 14.40
C LYS A 39 8.91 11.55 14.65
N PRO A 40 8.52 11.78 15.92
CA PRO A 40 7.45 12.73 16.28
C PRO A 40 7.63 14.11 15.65
N LYS A 41 8.87 14.58 15.56
CA LYS A 41 9.22 15.88 14.96
C LYS A 41 8.79 15.99 13.50
N GLU A 42 8.95 14.93 12.71
CA GLU A 42 8.55 14.95 11.29
C GLU A 42 7.03 15.09 11.13
N LEU A 43 6.25 14.48 12.02
CA LEU A 43 4.79 14.63 12.06
C LEU A 43 4.36 16.02 12.57
N PHE A 44 5.10 16.60 13.51
CA PHE A 44 4.87 17.96 13.98
C PHE A 44 5.14 18.99 12.87
N ASP A 45 6.26 18.86 12.18
CA ASP A 45 6.62 19.73 11.05
C ASP A 45 5.58 19.63 9.90
N LEU A 46 5.04 18.42 9.68
CA LEU A 46 3.93 18.18 8.75
C LEU A 46 2.65 18.91 9.20
N ALA A 47 2.29 18.83 10.48
CA ALA A 47 1.13 19.54 11.02
C ALA A 47 1.26 21.06 10.84
N LEU A 48 2.45 21.64 11.11
CA LEU A 48 2.71 23.06 10.87
C LEU A 48 2.59 23.46 9.41
N THR A 49 3.03 22.60 8.49
CA THR A 49 2.98 22.84 7.04
C THR A 49 1.54 22.96 6.53
N TYR A 50 0.62 22.16 7.08
CA TYR A 50 -0.78 22.11 6.66
C TYR A 50 -1.75 22.83 7.60
N ALA A 51 -1.22 23.54 8.61
CA ALA A 51 -2.03 24.33 9.53
C ALA A 51 -2.78 25.44 8.77
N PRO A 52 -4.05 25.72 9.14
CA PRO A 52 -4.72 26.91 8.63
C PRO A 52 -3.94 28.18 9.00
N LYS A 53 -4.17 29.27 8.27
CA LYS A 53 -3.54 30.58 8.57
C LYS A 53 -4.14 31.28 9.79
N THR A 54 -5.33 30.86 10.19
CA THR A 54 -6.10 31.41 11.31
C THR A 54 -6.65 30.26 12.14
N PHE A 55 -6.96 30.51 13.41
CA PHE A 55 -7.57 29.51 14.29
C PHE A 55 -8.77 28.82 13.63
N GLY A 56 -8.89 27.52 13.87
CA GLY A 56 -9.89 26.65 13.28
C GLY A 56 -9.26 25.39 12.69
N ALA A 57 -10.00 24.77 11.76
CA ALA A 57 -9.60 23.52 11.12
C ALA A 57 -9.52 23.66 9.61
N LEU A 58 -8.50 23.04 9.01
CA LEU A 58 -8.33 22.94 7.56
C LEU A 58 -8.07 21.50 7.18
N THR A 59 -8.81 21.01 6.18
CA THR A 59 -8.52 19.72 5.54
C THR A 59 -7.90 19.97 4.17
N SER A 60 -6.71 19.44 3.96
CA SER A 60 -5.97 19.50 2.70
C SER A 60 -5.88 18.11 2.09
N TYR A 61 -6.16 18.00 0.79
CA TYR A 61 -5.91 16.78 0.03
C TYR A 61 -4.43 16.73 -0.36
N ILE A 62 -3.79 15.60 -0.08
CA ILE A 62 -2.36 15.40 -0.26
C ILE A 62 -2.11 14.02 -0.86
N ASP A 63 -0.97 13.83 -1.51
CA ASP A 63 -0.44 12.51 -1.83
C ASP A 63 0.80 12.29 -0.98
N LEU A 64 0.61 11.71 0.20
CA LEU A 64 1.67 11.54 1.19
C LEU A 64 1.89 10.06 1.44
N THR A 65 3.09 9.59 1.13
CA THR A 65 3.54 8.23 1.44
C THR A 65 4.61 8.30 2.53
N ILE A 66 4.32 7.70 3.69
CA ILE A 66 5.26 7.54 4.80
C ILE A 66 5.46 6.04 5.01
N LYS A 67 6.63 5.54 4.59
CA LYS A 67 6.92 4.10 4.58
C LYS A 67 5.82 3.36 3.79
N ASN A 68 5.18 2.38 4.41
CA ASN A 68 4.10 1.58 3.85
C ASN A 68 2.69 2.18 4.08
N TYR A 69 2.59 3.41 4.59
CA TYR A 69 1.31 4.11 4.75
C TYR A 69 1.17 5.19 3.68
N THR A 70 0.02 5.22 3.03
CA THR A 70 -0.36 6.30 2.11
C THR A 70 -1.52 7.07 2.72
N PHE A 71 -1.51 8.39 2.59
CA PHE A 71 -2.52 9.29 3.09
C PHE A 71 -3.02 10.19 1.96
N TYR A 72 -4.35 10.33 1.82
CA TYR A 72 -4.97 11.12 0.75
C TYR A 72 -5.39 12.51 1.21
N ALA A 73 -5.43 12.71 2.53
CA ALA A 73 -5.76 13.98 3.13
C ALA A 73 -5.13 14.11 4.52
N ILE A 74 -5.04 15.35 4.97
CA ILE A 74 -4.67 15.73 6.33
C ILE A 74 -5.64 16.79 6.81
N THR A 75 -6.17 16.64 8.02
CA THR A 75 -6.84 17.73 8.74
C THR A 75 -5.89 18.23 9.81
N VAL A 76 -5.67 19.54 9.84
CA VAL A 76 -4.98 20.21 10.95
C VAL A 76 -5.94 21.19 11.59
N MET A 77 -5.97 21.19 12.92
CA MET A 77 -6.80 22.08 13.73
C MET A 77 -5.97 22.66 14.87
N TYR A 78 -6.19 23.93 15.18
CA TYR A 78 -5.71 24.56 16.40
C TYR A 78 -6.66 25.70 16.79
N GLU A 79 -6.92 25.83 18.09
CA GLU A 79 -7.82 26.86 18.64
C GLU A 79 -7.07 27.93 19.44
N ASN A 80 -5.80 27.67 19.76
CA ASN A 80 -4.91 28.53 20.54
C ASN A 80 -3.45 28.31 20.07
N GLU A 81 -2.49 28.98 20.72
CA GLU A 81 -1.06 28.87 20.38
C GLU A 81 -0.32 27.75 21.14
N ASP A 82 -1.00 27.06 22.06
CA ASP A 82 -0.39 26.07 22.94
C ASP A 82 -0.40 24.67 22.35
N GLU A 83 -1.37 24.35 21.48
CA GLU A 83 -1.57 23.02 20.91
C GLU A 83 -1.96 23.04 19.43
N ILE A 84 -1.59 21.94 18.75
CA ILE A 84 -1.98 21.67 17.37
C ILE A 84 -2.37 20.22 17.22
N HIS A 85 -3.48 19.98 16.54
CA HIS A 85 -4.07 18.66 16.33
C HIS A 85 -4.00 18.30 14.86
N MET A 86 -3.67 17.03 14.58
CA MET A 86 -3.54 16.50 13.24
C MET A 86 -4.28 15.17 13.13
N LYS A 87 -5.04 15.01 12.05
CA LYS A 87 -5.59 13.74 11.60
C LYS A 87 -5.09 13.44 10.20
N LEU A 88 -4.43 12.30 10.03
CA LEU A 88 -4.00 11.81 8.73
C LEU A 88 -5.03 10.83 8.20
N TYR A 89 -5.67 11.16 7.08
CA TYR A 89 -6.62 10.25 6.46
C TYR A 89 -5.84 9.24 5.66
N LYS A 90 -5.79 8.01 6.18
CA LYS A 90 -5.21 6.92 5.42
C LYS A 90 -5.93 6.93 4.09
N SER A 91 -5.15 7.00 3.02
CA SER A 91 -5.59 6.37 1.80
C SER A 91 -5.91 4.98 2.28
N ALA A 92 -7.18 4.59 2.20
CA ALA A 92 -7.40 3.24 1.74
C ALA A 92 -6.44 3.16 0.55
N MET A 93 -5.37 2.37 0.63
CA MET A 93 -4.74 1.83 -0.55
C MET A 93 -5.94 1.39 -1.36
N VAL A 94 -6.30 2.20 -2.37
CA VAL A 94 -7.70 2.52 -2.62
C VAL A 94 -8.49 1.23 -2.45
N LYS A 95 -9.41 1.19 -1.46
CA LYS A 95 -10.69 0.51 -1.69
C LYS A 95 -11.31 1.33 -2.81
N LYS A 96 -10.67 1.23 -3.96
CA LYS A 96 -11.15 1.68 -5.20
C LYS A 96 -12.33 0.74 -5.21
N GLU A 97 -13.52 1.31 -5.23
CA GLU A 97 -14.40 0.85 -6.29
C GLU A 97 -13.66 1.14 -7.60
N SER A 98 -12.52 0.47 -7.82
CA SER A 98 -12.06 0.14 -9.10
C SER A 98 -13.25 -0.66 -9.55
N LYS A 99 -13.92 -0.10 -10.53
CA LYS A 99 -14.30 -0.92 -11.65
C LYS A 99 -13.01 -1.61 -12.12
N LEU A 100 -12.46 -2.56 -11.33
CA LEU A 100 -11.41 -3.46 -11.77
C LEU A 100 -12.00 -3.98 -13.05
N ASN A 101 -11.27 -3.84 -14.14
CA ASN A 101 -11.81 -4.21 -15.41
C ASN A 101 -11.96 -5.74 -15.39
N ILE A 102 -13.15 -6.23 -15.02
CA ILE A 102 -13.50 -7.65 -15.01
C ILE A 102 -13.77 -8.12 -16.46
N LYS A 103 -13.60 -7.24 -17.46
CA LYS A 103 -13.66 -7.65 -18.86
C LYS A 103 -12.43 -8.50 -19.16
N ASN A 104 -12.64 -9.64 -19.82
CA ASN A 104 -11.59 -10.58 -20.24
C ASN A 104 -10.89 -11.35 -19.10
N ILE A 105 -11.60 -11.65 -18.00
CA ILE A 105 -11.08 -12.57 -16.98
C ILE A 105 -11.29 -14.04 -17.39
N ASN A 106 -10.28 -14.87 -17.16
CA ASN A 106 -10.35 -16.32 -17.35
C ASN A 106 -9.89 -17.01 -16.08
N THR A 107 -10.47 -18.18 -15.77
CA THR A 107 -9.97 -19.04 -14.68
C THR A 107 -8.55 -19.48 -15.02
N THR A 108 -7.60 -19.11 -14.17
CA THR A 108 -6.18 -19.29 -14.44
C THR A 108 -5.46 -19.74 -13.19
N ASN A 109 -4.44 -20.57 -13.39
CA ASN A 109 -3.50 -20.94 -12.35
C ASN A 109 -2.41 -19.85 -12.23
N ILE A 110 -2.36 -19.15 -11.11
CA ILE A 110 -1.40 -18.06 -10.91
C ILE A 110 0.06 -18.52 -10.93
N PHE A 111 0.32 -19.74 -10.45
CA PHE A 111 1.66 -20.32 -10.39
C PHE A 111 2.25 -20.48 -11.79
N THR A 112 1.43 -20.91 -12.76
CA THR A 112 1.90 -21.11 -14.14
C THR A 112 2.25 -19.79 -14.81
N LEU A 113 1.49 -18.71 -14.56
CA LEU A 113 1.78 -17.38 -15.11
C LEU A 113 3.10 -16.82 -14.56
N VAL A 114 3.30 -16.92 -13.24
CA VAL A 114 4.54 -16.48 -12.60
C VAL A 114 5.73 -17.28 -13.10
N ASP A 115 5.58 -18.61 -13.21
CA ASP A 115 6.63 -19.49 -13.72
C ASP A 115 7.01 -19.21 -15.18
N LEU A 116 6.03 -18.90 -16.04
CA LEU A 116 6.26 -18.49 -17.42
C LEU A 116 7.03 -17.16 -17.49
N ALA A 117 6.66 -16.19 -16.66
CA ALA A 117 7.34 -14.89 -16.62
C ALA A 117 8.78 -15.02 -16.07
N ILE A 118 9.00 -15.81 -15.03
CA ILE A 118 10.34 -16.14 -14.52
C ILE A 118 11.18 -16.81 -15.62
N SER A 119 10.60 -17.79 -16.33
CA SER A 119 11.31 -18.51 -17.39
C SER A 119 11.68 -17.57 -18.53
N THR A 120 10.80 -16.63 -18.89
CA THR A 120 11.06 -15.59 -19.88
C THR A 120 12.18 -14.65 -19.43
N SER A 121 12.20 -14.25 -18.16
CA SER A 121 13.25 -13.38 -17.60
C SER A 121 14.62 -14.05 -17.60
N LYS A 122 14.69 -15.34 -17.23
CA LYS A 122 15.93 -16.14 -17.24
C LYS A 122 16.58 -16.29 -18.62
N ILE A 123 15.83 -16.10 -19.71
CA ILE A 123 16.41 -16.10 -21.07
C ILE A 123 17.27 -14.85 -21.29
N LYS A 124 16.91 -13.73 -20.65
CA LYS A 124 17.54 -12.42 -20.85
C LYS A 124 18.53 -12.04 -19.76
N THR A 125 18.48 -12.71 -18.61
CA THR A 125 19.19 -12.31 -17.39
C THR A 125 19.77 -13.54 -16.70
N ASN A 126 20.78 -13.33 -15.85
CA ASN A 126 21.41 -14.42 -15.07
C ASN A 126 20.93 -14.45 -13.62
N ILE A 127 19.69 -14.02 -13.38
CA ILE A 127 19.09 -13.92 -12.05
C ILE A 127 18.83 -15.31 -11.48
N ASN A 128 19.18 -15.52 -10.22
CA ASN A 128 18.78 -16.67 -9.46
C ASN A 128 17.40 -16.44 -8.80
N PHE A 129 16.39 -17.16 -9.29
CA PHE A 129 15.02 -17.05 -8.78
C PHE A 129 14.72 -18.10 -7.71
N THR A 130 14.30 -17.65 -6.53
CA THR A 130 13.75 -18.49 -5.45
C THR A 130 12.23 -18.37 -5.42
N LYS A 131 11.51 -19.48 -5.23
CA LYS A 131 10.03 -19.52 -5.27
C LYS A 131 9.49 -20.01 -3.94
N ASN A 132 8.50 -19.31 -3.39
CA ASN A 132 7.79 -19.70 -2.18
C ASN A 132 6.28 -19.55 -2.38
N TYR A 133 5.63 -20.63 -2.83
CA TYR A 133 4.23 -20.60 -3.23
C TYR A 133 3.37 -21.32 -2.20
N ASP A 134 2.29 -20.68 -1.77
CA ASP A 134 1.26 -21.31 -0.96
C ASP A 134 0.38 -22.22 -1.86
N PRO A 135 0.50 -23.55 -1.77
CA PRO A 135 -0.22 -24.48 -2.66
C PRO A 135 -1.74 -24.52 -2.38
N SER A 136 -2.21 -23.87 -1.31
CA SER A 136 -3.64 -23.84 -0.96
C SER A 136 -4.44 -22.87 -1.84
N ILE A 137 -3.77 -21.98 -2.58
CA ILE A 137 -4.41 -20.99 -3.45
C ILE A 137 -5.02 -21.71 -4.67
N PRO A 138 -6.35 -21.64 -4.87
CA PRO A 138 -7.00 -22.29 -5.98
C PRO A 138 -6.78 -21.52 -7.29
N GLU A 139 -7.21 -22.10 -8.41
CA GLU A 139 -7.39 -21.33 -9.64
C GLU A 139 -8.49 -20.29 -9.44
N PHE A 140 -8.27 -19.10 -9.99
CA PHE A 140 -9.20 -17.98 -9.88
C PHE A 140 -9.21 -17.15 -11.15
N LYS A 141 -10.21 -16.29 -11.27
CA LYS A 141 -10.42 -15.47 -12.45
C LYS A 141 -9.54 -14.23 -12.40
N LEU A 142 -8.72 -14.05 -13.43
CA LEU A 142 -7.91 -12.86 -13.64
C LEU A 142 -7.68 -12.59 -15.14
N ASP A 143 -7.24 -11.39 -15.48
CA ASP A 143 -6.79 -11.07 -16.85
C ASP A 143 -5.34 -11.54 -17.01
N ALA A 144 -5.17 -12.78 -17.48
CA ALA A 144 -3.86 -13.41 -17.62
C ALA A 144 -2.92 -12.65 -18.56
N SER A 145 -3.45 -12.01 -19.60
CA SER A 145 -2.64 -11.28 -20.58
C SER A 145 -2.06 -10.00 -19.97
N ALA A 146 -2.92 -9.21 -19.30
CA ALA A 146 -2.48 -8.04 -18.58
C ALA A 146 -1.48 -8.42 -17.47
N PHE A 147 -1.78 -9.48 -16.72
CA PHE A 147 -0.94 -9.94 -15.62
C PHE A 147 0.46 -10.38 -16.08
N ILE A 148 0.57 -11.20 -17.13
CA ILE A 148 1.88 -11.59 -17.70
C ILE A 148 2.66 -10.37 -18.18
N LYS A 149 2.00 -9.41 -18.84
CA LYS A 149 2.65 -8.19 -19.31
C LYS A 149 3.25 -7.40 -18.14
N THR A 150 2.50 -7.27 -17.05
CA THR A 150 2.97 -6.61 -15.83
C THR A 150 4.13 -7.38 -15.19
N LEU A 151 4.04 -8.70 -15.02
CA LEU A 151 5.14 -9.51 -14.49
C LEU A 151 6.43 -9.33 -15.28
N ASN A 152 6.36 -9.32 -16.61
CA ASN A 152 7.53 -9.11 -17.45
C ASN A 152 8.17 -7.73 -17.23
N GLN A 153 7.36 -6.68 -17.07
CA GLN A 153 7.88 -5.34 -16.75
C GLN A 153 8.55 -5.31 -15.38
N ILE A 154 7.96 -5.99 -14.39
CA ILE A 154 8.53 -6.08 -13.05
C ILE A 154 9.87 -6.80 -13.11
N PHE A 155 9.94 -7.98 -13.71
CA PHE A 155 11.20 -8.73 -13.80
C PHE A 155 12.27 -8.03 -14.62
N GLU A 156 11.90 -7.20 -15.59
CA GLU A 156 12.84 -6.33 -16.30
C GLU A 156 13.43 -5.25 -15.37
N ALA A 157 12.63 -4.71 -14.44
CA ALA A 157 13.11 -3.76 -13.43
C ALA A 157 14.08 -4.41 -12.42
N PHE A 158 14.01 -5.74 -12.22
CA PHE A 158 14.96 -6.51 -11.41
C PHE A 158 16.14 -7.07 -12.22
N SER A 159 16.33 -6.65 -13.48
CA SER A 159 17.31 -7.25 -14.41
C SER A 159 18.76 -7.24 -13.91
N GLU A 160 19.13 -6.28 -13.07
CA GLU A 160 20.48 -6.15 -12.49
C GLU A 160 20.67 -6.96 -11.20
N SER A 161 19.57 -7.43 -10.58
CA SER A 161 19.61 -8.15 -9.32
C SER A 161 20.21 -9.55 -9.47
N LYS A 162 21.08 -9.97 -8.55
CA LYS A 162 21.61 -11.36 -8.58
C LYS A 162 20.61 -12.40 -8.11
N ASN A 163 19.90 -12.11 -7.03
CA ASN A 163 18.91 -12.99 -6.43
C ASN A 163 17.56 -12.28 -6.37
N VAL A 164 16.52 -12.97 -6.82
CA VAL A 164 15.14 -12.50 -6.73
C VAL A 164 14.28 -13.60 -6.11
N SER A 165 13.58 -13.27 -5.04
CA SER A 165 12.60 -14.15 -4.41
C SER A 165 11.19 -13.80 -4.91
N CYS A 166 10.39 -14.83 -5.19
CA CYS A 166 9.01 -14.70 -5.61
C CYS A 166 8.13 -15.49 -4.65
N SER A 167 7.29 -14.80 -3.89
CA SER A 167 6.34 -15.40 -2.97
C SER A 167 4.91 -15.20 -3.43
N ILE A 168 4.06 -16.22 -3.30
CA ILE A 168 2.62 -16.12 -3.59
C ILE A 168 1.88 -16.58 -2.34
N LEU A 169 1.07 -15.69 -1.77
CA LEU A 169 0.45 -15.86 -0.46
C LEU A 169 -0.98 -15.35 -0.42
N LEU A 170 -1.84 -16.05 0.32
CA LEU A 170 -3.19 -15.60 0.62
C LEU A 170 -3.16 -14.65 1.83
N LYS A 171 -3.64 -13.41 1.67
CA LYS A 171 -3.72 -12.43 2.76
C LYS A 171 -4.95 -12.71 3.63
N ILE A 172 -4.75 -13.40 4.75
CA ILE A 172 -5.81 -13.73 5.70
C ILE A 172 -6.31 -12.46 6.39
N GLY A 173 -7.63 -12.24 6.38
CA GLY A 173 -8.27 -11.09 7.03
C GLY A 173 -8.31 -9.82 6.18
N GLU A 174 -7.56 -9.74 5.09
CA GLU A 174 -7.61 -8.63 4.14
C GLU A 174 -8.61 -8.95 3.00
N TYR A 175 -9.38 -7.93 2.60
CA TYR A 175 -10.36 -8.07 1.53
C TYR A 175 -10.54 -6.76 0.75
N ILE A 176 -10.84 -6.89 -0.53
CA ILE A 176 -11.31 -5.81 -1.39
C ILE A 176 -12.80 -5.96 -1.64
N LYS A 177 -13.52 -4.83 -1.76
CA LYS A 177 -14.95 -4.81 -2.07
C LYS A 177 -15.14 -4.39 -3.52
N ILE A 178 -15.72 -5.25 -4.34
CA ILE A 178 -16.02 -4.99 -5.76
C ILE A 178 -17.51 -5.24 -5.95
N ASP A 179 -18.23 -4.25 -6.49
CA ASP A 179 -19.69 -4.30 -6.71
C ASP A 179 -20.48 -4.81 -5.49
N GLY A 180 -20.15 -4.32 -4.30
CA GLY A 180 -20.83 -4.73 -3.07
C GLY A 180 -20.29 -6.01 -2.41
N LYS A 181 -19.57 -6.88 -3.15
CA LYS A 181 -19.07 -8.17 -2.67
C LYS A 181 -17.64 -8.07 -2.16
N LYS A 182 -17.35 -8.77 -1.05
CA LYS A 182 -15.99 -8.87 -0.48
C LYS A 182 -15.26 -10.04 -1.10
N TYR A 183 -14.02 -9.83 -1.53
CA TYR A 183 -13.10 -10.83 -2.05
C TYR A 183 -11.82 -10.81 -1.23
N SER A 184 -11.34 -11.98 -0.80
CA SER A 184 -10.02 -12.13 -0.19
C SER A 184 -8.92 -11.71 -1.16
N LEU A 185 -7.76 -11.31 -0.64
CA LEU A 185 -6.63 -10.90 -1.47
C LEU A 185 -5.56 -11.99 -1.57
N ILE A 186 -5.03 -12.16 -2.76
CA ILE A 186 -3.80 -12.91 -3.04
C ILE A 186 -2.71 -11.89 -3.31
N SER A 187 -1.56 -12.06 -2.68
CA SER A 187 -0.39 -11.22 -2.89
C SER A 187 0.70 -12.00 -3.60
N ILE A 188 1.26 -11.40 -4.64
CA ILE A 188 2.55 -11.81 -5.22
C ILE A 188 3.59 -10.81 -4.76
N GLU A 189 4.62 -11.28 -4.08
CA GLU A 189 5.74 -10.47 -3.63
C GLU A 189 6.99 -10.86 -4.40
N ILE A 190 7.59 -9.90 -5.09
CA ILE A 190 8.85 -10.04 -5.81
C ILE A 190 9.88 -9.16 -5.12
N THR A 191 10.89 -9.78 -4.53
CA THR A 191 11.90 -9.08 -3.71
C THR A 191 13.31 -9.40 -4.17
N SER A 192 14.22 -8.44 -4.00
CA SER A 192 15.66 -8.62 -4.20
C SER A 192 16.44 -8.16 -2.97
N ASP A 193 17.69 -8.61 -2.89
CA ASP A 193 18.64 -8.14 -1.87
C ASP A 193 19.22 -6.76 -2.23
N GLU A 194 19.04 -6.32 -3.47
CA GLU A 194 19.56 -5.08 -4.03
C GLU A 194 18.43 -4.06 -4.25
N ASN A 195 18.76 -2.76 -4.16
CA ASN A 195 17.82 -1.69 -4.48
C ASN A 195 17.66 -1.58 -6.01
N ASN A 196 16.44 -1.45 -6.51
CA ASN A 196 16.14 -1.36 -7.94
C ASN A 196 15.32 -0.10 -8.26
N GLU A 197 15.43 0.37 -9.50
CA GLU A 197 14.69 1.53 -9.97
C GLU A 197 13.35 1.11 -10.61
N PHE A 198 12.25 1.36 -9.90
CA PHE A 198 10.90 0.98 -10.35
C PHE A 198 10.16 2.07 -11.12
N SER A 199 10.84 3.19 -11.43
CA SER A 199 10.27 4.35 -12.14
C SER A 199 9.68 4.01 -13.52
N LYS A 200 10.17 2.92 -14.15
CA LYS A 200 9.73 2.44 -15.47
C LYS A 200 8.51 1.52 -15.42
N ILE A 201 8.11 1.05 -14.24
CA ILE A 201 6.92 0.21 -14.12
C ILE A 201 5.69 1.08 -14.32
N ASN A 202 4.86 0.73 -15.30
CA ASN A 202 3.64 1.48 -15.56
C ASN A 202 2.60 1.17 -14.48
N LEU A 203 2.62 1.99 -13.42
CA LEU A 203 1.70 1.93 -12.29
C LEU A 203 0.27 2.41 -12.63
N LYS A 204 -0.03 2.75 -13.90
CA LYS A 204 -1.32 3.35 -14.24
C LYS A 204 -2.50 2.37 -14.07
N ASP A 205 -3.56 2.97 -13.56
CA ASP A 205 -4.80 2.47 -12.93
C ASP A 205 -5.75 1.53 -13.69
N ASN A 206 -5.33 0.87 -14.77
CA ASN A 206 -6.26 0.13 -15.64
C ASN A 206 -6.22 -1.40 -15.50
N HIS A 207 -5.64 -1.93 -14.43
CA HIS A 207 -5.46 -3.36 -14.24
C HIS A 207 -6.39 -3.94 -13.17
N SER A 208 -6.69 -5.24 -13.28
CA SER A 208 -7.54 -6.00 -12.35
C SER A 208 -6.86 -6.33 -11.01
N PHE A 209 -5.76 -5.64 -10.70
CA PHE A 209 -4.91 -5.82 -9.53
C PHE A 209 -4.31 -4.50 -9.06
N ILE A 210 -3.88 -4.47 -7.81
CA ILE A 210 -3.20 -3.34 -7.18
C ILE A 210 -1.69 -3.61 -7.24
N LEU A 211 -0.92 -2.62 -7.69
CA LEU A 211 0.54 -2.70 -7.73
C LEU A 211 1.14 -1.74 -6.70
N THR A 212 2.14 -2.20 -5.95
CA THR A 212 2.91 -1.38 -5.00
C THR A 212 4.39 -1.67 -5.19
N ALA A 213 5.23 -0.64 -5.20
CA ALA A 213 6.68 -0.77 -5.36
C ALA A 213 7.40 0.01 -4.25
N ASP A 214 8.32 -0.66 -3.57
CA ASP A 214 9.28 -0.14 -2.59
C ASP A 214 10.71 -0.34 -3.14
N GLU A 215 11.76 0.15 -2.47
CA GLU A 215 13.15 0.15 -2.98
C GLU A 215 13.70 -1.21 -3.45
N ASN A 216 13.24 -2.33 -2.87
CA ASN A 216 13.70 -3.68 -3.17
C ASN A 216 12.56 -4.70 -3.32
N LYS A 217 11.32 -4.23 -3.40
CA LYS A 217 10.12 -5.09 -3.37
C LYS A 217 9.04 -4.53 -4.28
N VAL A 218 8.48 -5.40 -5.10
CA VAL A 218 7.23 -5.13 -5.81
C VAL A 218 6.17 -6.11 -5.34
N THR A 219 4.99 -5.59 -5.00
CA THR A 219 3.83 -6.35 -4.55
C THR A 219 2.69 -6.20 -5.53
N ILE A 220 2.05 -7.31 -5.88
CA ILE A 220 0.84 -7.36 -6.71
C ILE A 220 -0.29 -7.99 -5.88
N ASP A 221 -1.30 -7.21 -5.55
CA ASP A 221 -2.49 -7.68 -4.84
C ASP A 221 -3.65 -7.91 -5.82
N LEU A 222 -4.15 -9.15 -5.85
CA LEU A 222 -5.26 -9.61 -6.70
C LEU A 222 -6.47 -10.01 -5.84
N PRO A 223 -7.70 -9.69 -6.26
CA PRO A 223 -8.89 -10.30 -5.67
C PRO A 223 -8.98 -11.79 -6.03
N LEU A 224 -9.22 -12.64 -5.04
CA LEU A 224 -9.57 -14.04 -5.25
C LEU A 224 -11.02 -14.14 -5.71
N ILE A 225 -11.22 -14.13 -7.03
CA ILE A 225 -12.53 -14.28 -7.68
C ILE A 225 -12.66 -15.70 -8.22
N LEU A 226 -13.47 -16.55 -7.59
CA LEU A 226 -13.78 -17.90 -8.07
C LEU A 226 -14.75 -17.88 -9.27
#